data_AF-A0A4Q7P1J5-F1
#
_entry.id   AF-A0A4Q7P1J5-F1
#
_cell.length_a   1.000
_cell.length_b   1.000
_cell.length_c   1.000
_cell.angle_alpha   90.00
_cell.angle_beta   90.00
_cell.angle_gamma   90.00
#
_symmetry.space_group_name_H-M   'P 1'
#
loop_
_entity.id
_entity.type
_entity.pdbx_description
1 polymer ?
#
loop_
_entity_poly.entity_id
_entity_poly.type
_entity_poly.pdbx_seq_one_letter_code
_entity_poly.pdbx_strand_id
1 'polypeptide(L)'
;MKIIKLIPLICCLLILISCSSDDDGNARTGFFPNEIVLTTNADGTSNTTSFTYNTNNQIAEANFGGQIVTFSYNEQGLINEFNVGSAAESYSIQYSGSTVVSFTNLDTNDVIPVSYTDGTYDFDGSTFTLDANNRFISGSGTLAVTYNEEEGPFTEVAFQPVLFFIGAGAVARISYFFSVNEVNSFTIPLGGELTCTTTRNSDGNISSVAARSGDGTLIYTYTMSYEQRTINN
;
A
#
# COMPACT_ATOMS: atom_id res chain seq x y z
N MET A 1 -64.95 -15.76 -25.02
CA MET A 1 -64.38 -15.44 -23.69
C MET A 1 -63.93 -16.71 -23.00
N LYS A 2 -62.62 -16.92 -22.87
CA LYS A 2 -62.03 -17.87 -21.93
C LYS A 2 -60.86 -17.16 -21.25
N ILE A 3 -61.04 -16.89 -19.96
CA ILE A 3 -60.08 -16.25 -19.07
C ILE A 3 -59.08 -17.34 -18.66
N ILE A 4 -57.82 -17.22 -19.10
CA ILE A 4 -56.73 -18.07 -18.60
C ILE A 4 -56.18 -17.38 -17.35
N LYS A 5 -56.36 -18.03 -16.20
CA LYS A 5 -55.79 -17.65 -14.92
C LYS A 5 -54.32 -18.07 -14.89
N LEU A 6 -53.41 -17.11 -14.77
CA LEU A 6 -52.00 -17.37 -14.46
C LEU A 6 -51.86 -17.39 -12.93
N ILE A 7 -51.56 -18.56 -12.38
CA ILE A 7 -51.28 -18.79 -10.96
C ILE A 7 -49.78 -18.48 -10.71
N PRO A 8 -49.40 -17.82 -9.60
CA PRO A 8 -48.01 -17.54 -9.26
C PRO A 8 -47.34 -18.79 -8.67
N LEU A 9 -46.19 -19.18 -9.23
CA LEU A 9 -45.33 -20.25 -8.72
C LEU A 9 -44.33 -19.66 -7.72
N ILE A 10 -44.68 -19.78 -6.44
CA ILE A 10 -43.81 -19.51 -5.29
C ILE A 10 -43.10 -20.81 -4.89
N CYS A 11 -41.80 -20.67 -4.60
CA CYS A 11 -40.93 -21.55 -3.80
C CYS A 11 -40.70 -23.00 -4.26
N CYS A 12 -39.50 -23.23 -4.81
CA CYS A 12 -38.52 -24.18 -4.28
C CYS A 12 -37.16 -23.86 -4.92
N LEU A 13 -36.23 -23.31 -4.15
CA LEU A 13 -35.14 -24.09 -3.57
C LEU A 13 -34.05 -24.46 -4.59
N LEU A 14 -33.28 -23.45 -5.00
CA LEU A 14 -31.87 -23.59 -5.36
C LEU A 14 -31.17 -22.53 -4.50
N ILE A 15 -30.91 -22.81 -3.23
CA ILE A 15 -29.57 -23.23 -2.76
C ILE A 15 -28.49 -22.65 -3.67
N LEU A 16 -28.40 -21.32 -3.67
CA LEU A 16 -27.14 -20.65 -3.95
C LEU A 16 -26.22 -21.06 -2.81
N ILE A 17 -25.35 -22.01 -3.12
CA ILE A 17 -24.10 -22.26 -2.41
C ILE A 17 -23.28 -20.98 -2.59
N SER A 18 -23.62 -19.96 -1.81
CA SER A 18 -22.66 -18.95 -1.43
C SER A 18 -21.76 -19.67 -0.44
N CYS A 19 -20.66 -20.23 -0.94
CA CYS A 19 -19.46 -20.34 -0.11
C CYS A 19 -19.10 -18.90 0.28
N SER A 20 -19.73 -18.38 1.32
CA SER A 20 -18.99 -17.53 2.25
C SER A 20 -17.92 -18.46 2.79
N SER A 21 -16.70 -18.28 2.32
CA SER A 21 -15.51 -18.82 2.98
C SER A 21 -15.71 -18.63 4.48
N ASP A 22 -15.56 -19.72 5.23
CA ASP A 22 -15.65 -19.76 6.68
C ASP A 22 -14.98 -18.54 7.32
N ASP A 23 -15.80 -17.57 7.73
CA ASP A 23 -15.41 -16.50 8.64
C ASP A 23 -15.68 -17.02 10.06
N ASP A 24 -15.05 -18.15 10.38
CA ASP A 24 -14.88 -18.54 11.77
C ASP A 24 -13.93 -17.50 12.35
N GLY A 25 -14.47 -16.55 13.12
CA GLY A 25 -13.77 -15.45 13.80
C GLY A 25 -12.73 -15.88 14.84
N ASN A 26 -11.93 -16.88 14.49
CA ASN A 26 -10.78 -17.34 15.21
C ASN A 26 -9.60 -16.43 14.87
N ALA A 27 -8.92 -16.02 15.92
CA ALA A 27 -7.66 -15.32 15.82
C ALA A 27 -6.69 -16.10 14.92
N ARG A 28 -6.12 -15.45 13.90
CA ARG A 28 -5.07 -16.01 13.04
C ARG A 28 -3.76 -15.28 13.25
N THR A 29 -2.64 -15.94 12.96
CA THR A 29 -1.33 -15.29 12.94
C THR A 29 -1.10 -14.67 11.56
N GLY A 30 -0.79 -13.38 11.53
CA GLY A 30 -0.30 -12.67 10.35
C GLY A 30 1.15 -12.26 10.53
N PHE A 31 1.83 -11.99 9.41
CA PHE A 31 3.21 -11.48 9.39
C PHE A 31 3.22 -10.05 8.89
N PHE A 32 3.80 -9.17 9.70
CA PHE A 32 3.82 -7.73 9.46
C PHE A 32 5.27 -7.28 9.28
N PRO A 33 5.64 -6.65 8.16
CA PRO A 33 6.98 -6.13 7.98
C PRO A 33 7.32 -5.15 9.10
N ASN A 34 8.36 -5.42 9.88
CA ASN A 34 8.81 -4.47 10.92
C ASN A 34 10.07 -3.71 10.47
N GLU A 35 10.81 -4.24 9.50
CA GLU A 35 11.99 -3.59 8.93
C GLU A 35 12.17 -3.95 7.46
N ILE A 36 12.52 -2.94 6.64
CA ILE A 36 12.98 -3.10 5.27
C ILE A 36 14.27 -2.31 5.11
N VAL A 37 15.34 -2.99 4.74
CA VAL A 37 16.65 -2.39 4.44
C VAL A 37 16.84 -2.35 2.93
N LEU A 38 16.99 -1.16 2.38
CA LEU A 38 17.36 -0.92 1.00
C LEU A 38 18.85 -0.68 0.89
N THR A 39 19.56 -1.55 0.18
CA THR A 39 20.99 -1.41 -0.14
C THR A 39 21.17 -1.04 -1.61
N THR A 40 21.90 0.04 -1.85
CA THR A 40 22.41 0.42 -3.18
C THR A 40 23.70 -0.35 -3.42
N ASN A 41 23.74 -1.21 -4.43
CA ASN A 41 24.87 -2.13 -4.61
C ASN A 41 26.10 -1.47 -5.25
N ALA A 42 25.94 -0.31 -5.90
CA ALA A 42 27.04 0.40 -6.53
C ALA A 42 28.04 0.98 -5.51
N ASP A 43 27.56 1.42 -4.35
CA ASP A 43 28.34 2.07 -3.29
C ASP A 43 28.25 1.35 -1.93
N GLY A 44 27.35 0.37 -1.80
CA GLY A 44 27.12 -0.38 -0.56
C GLY A 44 26.34 0.39 0.50
N THR A 45 25.75 1.54 0.16
CA THR A 45 24.97 2.36 1.09
C THR A 45 23.64 1.67 1.39
N SER A 46 23.30 1.56 2.67
CA SER A 46 22.01 1.01 3.13
C SER A 46 21.18 2.05 3.86
N ASN A 47 19.87 2.02 3.62
CA ASN A 47 18.88 2.80 4.36
C ASN A 47 17.84 1.85 4.94
N THR A 48 17.58 2.01 6.23
CA THR A 48 16.58 1.20 6.95
C THR A 48 15.28 1.98 7.07
N THR A 49 14.18 1.33 6.70
CA THR A 49 12.82 1.75 7.05
C THR A 49 12.24 0.79 8.05
N SER A 50 11.75 1.27 9.19
CA SER A 50 11.10 0.42 10.20
C SER A 50 9.66 0.83 10.44
N PHE A 51 8.83 -0.13 10.84
CA PHE A 51 7.40 0.05 11.05
C PHE A 51 6.99 -0.43 12.43
N THR A 52 6.05 0.27 13.04
CA THR A 52 5.33 -0.23 14.22
C THR A 52 3.83 -0.18 13.96
N TYR A 53 3.08 -0.99 14.70
CA TYR A 53 1.65 -1.19 14.45
C TYR A 53 0.82 -1.02 15.72
N ASN A 54 -0.36 -0.44 15.56
CA ASN A 54 -1.33 -0.28 16.64
C ASN A 54 -2.02 -1.62 16.98
N THR A 55 -2.94 -1.59 17.96
CA THR A 55 -3.68 -2.79 18.40
C THR A 55 -4.62 -3.37 17.35
N ASN A 56 -4.97 -2.58 16.32
CA ASN A 56 -5.78 -3.01 15.18
C ASN A 56 -4.90 -3.47 14.00
N ASN A 57 -3.59 -3.66 14.23
CA ASN A 57 -2.61 -4.05 13.22
C ASN A 57 -2.47 -3.07 12.04
N GLN A 58 -2.81 -1.80 12.24
CA GLN A 58 -2.55 -0.72 11.28
C GLN A 58 -1.18 -0.10 11.58
N ILE A 59 -0.48 0.43 10.57
CA ILE A 59 0.82 1.09 10.75
C ILE A 59 0.62 2.32 11.65
N ALA A 60 1.22 2.31 12.84
CA ALA A 60 1.18 3.42 13.77
C ALA A 60 2.33 4.40 13.53
N GLU A 61 3.49 3.89 13.13
CA GLU A 61 4.69 4.67 12.87
C GLU A 61 5.50 4.04 11.73
N ALA A 62 6.09 4.88 10.88
CA ALA A 62 7.13 4.52 9.94
C ALA A 62 8.35 5.42 10.16
N ASN A 63 9.54 4.84 10.27
CA ASN A 63 10.79 5.57 10.39
C ASN A 63 11.62 5.37 9.12
N PHE A 64 11.72 6.41 8.29
CA PHE A 64 12.46 6.40 7.04
C PHE A 64 13.89 6.92 7.26
N GLY A 65 14.78 6.08 7.79
CA GLY A 65 16.20 6.44 7.98
C GLY A 65 16.43 7.63 8.92
N GLY A 66 15.57 7.81 9.92
CA GLY A 66 15.63 8.89 10.91
C GLY A 66 14.46 9.88 10.83
N GLN A 67 13.72 9.90 9.71
CA GLN A 67 12.48 10.66 9.60
C GLN A 67 11.31 9.81 10.10
N ILE A 68 10.83 10.12 11.30
CA ILE A 68 9.69 9.44 11.92
C ILE A 68 8.39 10.07 11.43
N VAL A 69 7.47 9.24 10.95
CA VAL A 69 6.11 9.60 10.59
C VAL A 69 5.15 8.77 11.43
N THR A 70 4.28 9.42 12.20
CA THR A 70 3.23 8.73 12.97
C THR A 70 1.87 8.91 12.30
N PHE A 71 0.98 7.95 12.47
CA PHE A 71 -0.33 7.89 11.82
C PHE A 71 -1.45 7.77 12.85
N SER A 72 -2.52 8.54 12.65
CA SER A 72 -3.80 8.36 13.34
C SER A 72 -4.88 7.96 12.34
N TYR A 73 -5.91 7.26 12.82
CA TYR A 73 -6.96 6.68 11.97
C TYR A 73 -8.34 7.16 12.41
N ASN A 74 -9.24 7.35 11.45
CA ASN A 74 -10.66 7.62 11.72
C ASN A 74 -11.43 6.33 12.02
N GLU A 75 -12.72 6.45 12.32
CA GLU A 75 -13.60 5.32 12.65
C GLU A 75 -13.78 4.32 11.48
N GLN A 76 -13.49 4.74 10.25
CA GLN A 76 -13.52 3.88 9.06
C GLN A 76 -12.20 3.14 8.82
N GLY A 77 -11.20 3.37 9.69
CA GLY A 77 -9.87 2.80 9.54
C GLY A 77 -9.02 3.48 8.46
N LEU A 78 -9.42 4.64 7.95
CA LEU A 78 -8.61 5.47 7.05
C LEU A 78 -7.67 6.35 7.88
N ILE A 79 -6.46 6.59 7.39
CA ILE A 79 -5.50 7.51 8.01
C ILE A 79 -6.14 8.90 8.02
N ASN A 80 -6.37 9.44 9.21
CA ASN A 80 -6.98 10.74 9.41
C ASN A 80 -5.94 11.84 9.50
N GLU A 81 -4.78 11.55 10.10
CA GLU A 81 -3.66 12.48 10.22
C GLU A 81 -2.33 11.73 10.13
N PHE A 82 -1.30 12.43 9.68
CA PHE A 82 0.08 12.02 9.90
C PHE A 82 0.93 13.18 10.41
N ASN A 83 1.92 12.88 11.22
CA ASN A 83 2.85 13.84 11.80
C ASN A 83 4.28 13.42 11.48
N VAL A 84 5.04 14.31 10.84
CA VAL A 84 6.45 14.10 10.53
C VAL A 84 7.29 14.67 11.67
N GLY A 85 7.65 13.87 12.68
CA GLY A 85 8.13 14.36 13.98
C GLY A 85 9.42 15.20 14.00
N SER A 86 10.13 15.31 12.88
CA SER A 86 11.33 16.16 12.74
C SER A 86 11.09 17.47 11.97
N ALA A 87 9.90 17.63 11.39
CA ALA A 87 9.47 18.80 10.62
C ALA A 87 8.15 19.32 11.19
N ALA A 88 7.90 20.62 11.12
CA ALA A 88 6.57 21.19 11.38
C ALA A 88 5.65 20.89 10.17
N GLU A 89 5.50 19.62 9.87
CA GLU A 89 4.77 19.09 8.73
C GLU A 89 3.85 17.99 9.24
N SER A 90 2.76 18.43 9.84
CA SER A 90 1.65 17.55 10.23
C SER A 90 0.44 17.87 9.38
N TYR A 91 -0.28 16.85 8.94
CA TYR A 91 -1.43 17.04 8.07
C TYR A 91 -2.61 16.24 8.57
N SER A 92 -3.79 16.86 8.55
CA SER A 92 -5.07 16.12 8.56
C SER A 92 -5.57 15.93 7.14
N ILE A 93 -6.26 14.82 6.91
CA ILE A 93 -6.71 14.41 5.58
C ILE A 93 -8.24 14.43 5.56
N GLN A 94 -8.79 14.99 4.48
CA GLN A 94 -10.22 14.96 4.21
C GLN A 94 -10.52 13.99 3.07
N TYR A 95 -11.67 13.32 3.19
CA TYR A 95 -12.09 12.28 2.27
C TYR A 95 -13.50 12.54 1.72
N SER A 96 -13.73 12.06 0.49
CA SER A 96 -15.06 11.78 -0.07
C SER A 96 -15.18 10.29 -0.30
N GLY A 97 -15.93 9.59 0.57
CA GLY A 97 -15.84 8.13 0.64
C GLY A 97 -14.44 7.70 1.07
N SER A 98 -13.77 6.87 0.26
CA SER A 98 -12.36 6.49 0.44
C SER A 98 -11.37 7.34 -0.36
N THR A 99 -11.85 8.31 -1.14
CA THR A 99 -11.01 9.16 -2.00
C THR A 99 -10.50 10.37 -1.22
N VAL A 100 -9.19 10.61 -1.24
CA VAL A 100 -8.58 11.80 -0.63
C VAL A 100 -8.98 13.05 -1.42
N VAL A 101 -9.46 14.10 -0.73
CA VAL A 101 -9.88 15.36 -1.39
C VAL A 101 -9.09 16.60 -0.95
N SER A 102 -8.45 16.57 0.21
CA SER A 102 -7.53 17.63 0.61
C SER A 102 -6.67 17.23 1.81
N PHE A 103 -5.54 17.92 1.95
CA PHE A 103 -4.72 17.92 3.17
C PHE A 103 -4.83 19.29 3.83
N THR A 104 -4.93 19.33 5.15
CA THR A 104 -4.81 20.58 5.93
C THR A 104 -3.54 20.50 6.76
N ASN A 105 -2.59 21.39 6.50
CA ASN A 105 -1.40 21.53 7.34
C ASN A 105 -1.84 21.98 8.74
N LEU A 106 -1.52 21.20 9.77
CA LEU A 106 -2.00 21.45 11.14
C LEU A 106 -1.28 22.62 11.82
N ASP A 107 -0.11 23.02 11.32
CA ASP A 107 0.68 24.12 11.86
C ASP A 107 0.26 25.47 11.24
N THR A 108 -0.02 25.50 9.94
CA THR A 108 -0.40 26.74 9.22
C THR A 108 -1.89 26.89 8.97
N ASN A 109 -2.66 25.81 9.08
CA ASN A 109 -4.05 25.67 8.60
C ASN A 109 -4.22 25.86 7.08
N ASP A 110 -3.14 25.79 6.30
CA ASP A 110 -3.25 25.82 4.84
C ASP A 110 -3.91 24.54 4.34
N VAL A 111 -4.90 24.72 3.46
CA VAL A 111 -5.62 23.62 2.82
C VAL A 111 -5.06 23.42 1.41
N ILE A 112 -4.51 22.24 1.17
CA ILE A 112 -3.97 21.81 -0.12
C ILE A 112 -5.03 20.90 -0.76
N PRO A 113 -5.72 21.35 -1.82
CA PRO A 113 -6.72 20.52 -2.49
C PRO A 113 -6.04 19.37 -3.25
N VAL A 114 -6.75 18.26 -3.32
CA VAL A 114 -6.36 17.07 -4.11
C VAL A 114 -7.44 16.86 -5.15
N SER A 115 -7.05 16.70 -6.41
CA SER A 115 -7.99 16.29 -7.45
C SER A 115 -7.86 14.81 -7.72
N TYR A 116 -8.97 14.16 -8.03
CA TYR A 116 -9.01 12.74 -8.36
C TYR A 116 -9.87 12.50 -9.59
N THR A 117 -9.35 11.81 -10.59
CA THR A 117 -10.07 11.45 -11.82
C THR A 117 -9.53 10.12 -12.35
N ASP A 118 -10.44 9.16 -12.57
CA ASP A 118 -10.13 7.86 -13.20
C ASP A 118 -8.89 7.14 -12.62
N GLY A 119 -8.81 7.03 -11.29
CA GLY A 119 -7.68 6.38 -10.60
C GLY A 119 -6.45 7.27 -10.42
N THR A 120 -6.46 8.49 -10.97
CA THR A 120 -5.32 9.42 -10.91
C THR A 120 -5.57 10.51 -9.88
N TYR A 121 -4.63 10.67 -8.95
CA TYR A 121 -4.52 11.81 -8.05
C TYR A 121 -3.62 12.89 -8.64
N ASP A 122 -3.99 14.16 -8.47
CA ASP A 122 -3.13 15.33 -8.68
C ASP A 122 -3.03 16.10 -7.35
N PHE A 123 -1.79 16.30 -6.91
CA PHE A 123 -1.45 16.97 -5.67
C PHE A 123 -0.13 17.73 -5.81
N ASP A 124 -0.17 19.02 -5.50
CA ASP A 124 0.98 19.92 -5.52
C ASP A 124 1.82 19.83 -6.83
N GLY A 125 1.12 19.74 -7.97
CA GLY A 125 1.74 19.64 -9.30
C GLY A 125 2.34 18.28 -9.63
N SER A 126 2.14 17.27 -8.77
CA SER A 126 2.52 15.88 -9.02
C SER A 126 1.29 15.03 -9.25
N THR A 127 1.37 14.10 -10.20
CA THR A 127 0.32 13.12 -10.43
C THR A 127 0.77 11.72 -10.08
N PHE A 128 -0.16 10.89 -9.63
CA PHE A 128 0.03 9.45 -9.52
C PHE A 128 -1.27 8.69 -9.74
N THR A 129 -1.14 7.59 -10.45
CA THR A 129 -2.24 6.71 -10.85
C THR A 129 -2.19 5.45 -10.03
N LEU A 130 -3.32 5.09 -9.45
CA LEU A 130 -3.53 3.84 -8.76
C LEU A 130 -4.46 2.93 -9.59
N ASP A 131 -4.31 1.62 -9.43
CA ASP A 131 -5.28 0.68 -9.96
C ASP A 131 -6.49 0.49 -9.03
N ALA A 132 -7.39 -0.42 -9.42
CA ALA A 132 -8.60 -0.73 -8.65
C ALA A 132 -8.33 -1.30 -7.24
N ASN A 133 -7.11 -1.78 -6.97
CA ASN A 133 -6.67 -2.27 -5.67
C ASN A 133 -5.86 -1.20 -4.92
N ASN A 134 -5.93 0.06 -5.36
CA ASN A 134 -5.15 1.19 -4.86
C ASN A 134 -3.63 1.03 -5.01
N ARG A 135 -3.13 0.12 -5.85
CA ARG A 135 -1.68 -0.06 -6.05
C ARG A 135 -1.14 1.00 -7.00
N PHE A 136 0.04 1.54 -6.73
CA PHE A 136 0.65 2.55 -7.60
C PHE A 136 1.07 1.97 -8.94
N ILE A 137 0.56 2.54 -10.04
CA ILE A 137 0.88 2.10 -11.40
C ILE A 137 1.84 3.06 -12.07
N SER A 138 1.62 4.36 -11.92
CA SER A 138 2.46 5.39 -12.54
C SER A 138 2.38 6.71 -11.81
N GLY A 139 3.33 7.59 -12.06
CA GLY A 139 3.28 8.98 -11.59
C GLY A 139 4.05 9.92 -12.49
N SER A 140 4.27 11.15 -12.03
CA SER A 140 4.99 12.18 -12.78
C SER A 140 6.29 11.67 -13.42
N GLY A 141 6.52 12.06 -14.66
CA GLY A 141 7.72 11.66 -15.42
C GLY A 141 7.65 10.22 -15.91
N THR A 142 8.68 9.43 -15.63
CA THR A 142 8.79 8.02 -16.04
C THR A 142 8.57 7.05 -14.89
N LEU A 143 8.02 7.50 -13.77
CA LEU A 143 7.75 6.63 -12.62
C LEU A 143 6.63 5.66 -12.97
N ALA A 144 6.91 4.37 -12.87
CA ALA A 144 5.94 3.30 -13.10
C ALA A 144 6.30 2.07 -12.28
N VAL A 145 5.29 1.28 -11.91
CA VAL A 145 5.46 0.01 -11.20
C VAL A 145 4.53 -1.02 -11.82
N THR A 146 5.03 -2.25 -11.96
CA THR A 146 4.23 -3.41 -12.34
C THR A 146 4.26 -4.44 -11.22
N TYR A 147 3.19 -5.21 -11.10
CA TYR A 147 3.01 -6.18 -10.03
C TYR A 147 2.80 -7.57 -10.60
N ASN A 148 3.26 -8.58 -9.86
CA ASN A 148 2.85 -9.96 -10.05
C ASN A 148 1.52 -10.22 -9.31
N GLU A 149 0.95 -11.41 -9.50
CA GLU A 149 -0.28 -11.83 -8.81
C GLU A 149 0.00 -12.33 -7.39
N GLU A 150 1.25 -12.72 -7.11
CA GLU A 150 1.72 -13.20 -5.82
C GLU A 150 1.65 -12.13 -4.73
N GLU A 151 1.56 -12.61 -3.49
CA GLU A 151 1.48 -11.81 -2.28
C GLU A 151 2.74 -10.99 -2.02
N GLY A 152 2.55 -9.70 -1.72
CA GLY A 152 3.61 -8.75 -1.37
C GLY A 152 4.00 -8.81 0.11
N PRO A 153 4.82 -7.85 0.57
CA PRO A 153 5.22 -7.79 1.97
C PRO A 153 4.09 -7.32 2.91
N PHE A 154 3.12 -6.54 2.43
CA PHE A 154 2.08 -5.93 3.27
C PHE A 154 0.69 -6.55 3.03
N THR A 155 0.60 -7.87 2.88
CA THR A 155 -0.69 -8.56 2.66
C THR A 155 -1.70 -8.35 3.78
N GLU A 156 -1.21 -8.16 5.01
CA GLU A 156 -2.04 -8.01 6.21
C GLU A 156 -2.43 -6.56 6.51
N VAL A 157 -1.94 -5.61 5.72
CA VAL A 157 -2.19 -4.17 5.93
C VAL A 157 -3.03 -3.64 4.79
N ALA A 158 -4.17 -3.04 5.12
CA ALA A 158 -4.99 -2.35 4.15
C ALA A 158 -4.23 -1.16 3.56
N PHE A 159 -3.86 -1.26 2.28
CA PHE A 159 -3.15 -0.19 1.59
C PHE A 159 -4.02 1.07 1.45
N GLN A 160 -3.43 2.24 1.68
CA GLN A 160 -4.12 3.52 1.59
C GLN A 160 -3.40 4.49 0.64
N PRO A 161 -4.10 5.12 -0.32
CA PRO A 161 -3.54 6.09 -1.26
C PRO A 161 -2.68 7.19 -0.61
N VAL A 162 -3.04 7.59 0.61
CA VAL A 162 -2.35 8.65 1.36
C VAL A 162 -0.85 8.38 1.54
N LEU A 163 -0.45 7.11 1.59
CA LEU A 163 0.95 6.72 1.80
C LEU A 163 1.86 7.14 0.64
N PHE A 164 1.33 7.35 -0.57
CA PHE A 164 2.10 7.85 -1.71
C PHE A 164 2.33 9.36 -1.71
N PHE A 165 1.56 10.12 -0.91
CA PHE A 165 1.81 11.54 -0.71
C PHE A 165 2.99 11.78 0.23
N ILE A 166 3.40 10.76 0.98
CA ILE A 166 4.53 10.79 1.90
C ILE A 166 5.78 10.34 1.14
N GLY A 167 6.65 11.29 0.77
CA GLY A 167 7.96 10.97 0.17
C GLY A 167 8.01 10.95 -1.36
N ALA A 168 7.46 12.00 -2.01
CA ALA A 168 7.40 12.17 -3.47
C ALA A 168 8.71 11.88 -4.26
N GLY A 169 9.89 11.98 -3.64
CA GLY A 169 11.19 11.65 -4.26
C GLY A 169 11.57 10.17 -4.31
N ALA A 170 10.77 9.28 -3.71
CA ALA A 170 11.09 7.85 -3.59
C ALA A 170 9.91 6.92 -3.90
N VAL A 171 8.83 7.41 -4.51
CA VAL A 171 7.56 6.68 -4.72
C VAL A 171 7.74 5.28 -5.34
N ALA A 172 8.61 5.13 -6.35
CA ALA A 172 8.90 3.81 -6.92
C ALA A 172 9.63 2.86 -5.94
N ARG A 173 10.52 3.40 -5.10
CA ARG A 173 11.21 2.64 -4.04
C ARG A 173 10.27 2.31 -2.87
N ILE A 174 9.34 3.23 -2.58
CA ILE A 174 8.32 3.11 -1.52
C ILE A 174 7.20 2.15 -1.92
N SER A 175 7.01 1.87 -3.21
CA SER A 175 6.00 0.92 -3.66
C SER A 175 6.22 -0.49 -3.06
N TYR A 176 7.47 -0.87 -2.77
CA TYR A 176 7.76 -2.11 -2.03
C TYR A 176 7.46 -2.01 -0.52
N PHE A 177 7.41 -0.80 0.04
CA PHE A 177 7.16 -0.56 1.46
C PHE A 177 5.68 -0.63 1.83
N PHE A 178 4.77 -0.74 0.86
CA PHE A 178 3.35 -0.76 1.17
C PHE A 178 2.51 -1.64 0.24
N SER A 179 3.13 -2.41 -0.66
CA SER A 179 2.37 -3.21 -1.62
C SER A 179 1.82 -4.50 -1.00
N VAL A 180 0.54 -4.76 -1.29
CA VAL A 180 -0.14 -6.05 -1.03
C VAL A 180 0.26 -7.14 -2.03
N ASN A 181 0.85 -6.77 -3.17
CA ASN A 181 1.36 -7.70 -4.18
C ASN A 181 2.86 -7.57 -4.38
N GLU A 182 3.47 -8.64 -4.86
CA GLU A 182 4.86 -8.65 -5.26
C GLU A 182 5.10 -7.69 -6.42
N VAL A 183 6.11 -6.82 -6.31
CA VAL A 183 6.49 -5.92 -7.40
C VAL A 183 7.32 -6.71 -8.42
N ASN A 184 6.91 -6.64 -9.68
CA ASN A 184 7.61 -7.28 -10.80
C ASN A 184 8.70 -6.38 -11.38
N SER A 185 8.36 -5.12 -11.65
CA SER A 185 9.32 -4.13 -12.13
C SER A 185 8.95 -2.73 -11.65
N PHE A 186 9.94 -1.85 -11.64
CA PHE A 186 9.69 -0.42 -11.48
C PHE A 186 10.65 0.42 -12.32
N THR A 187 10.17 1.55 -12.82
CA THR A 187 10.97 2.49 -13.59
C THR A 187 11.34 3.69 -12.72
N ILE A 188 12.63 4.02 -12.71
CA ILE A 188 13.14 5.23 -12.05
C ILE A 188 13.51 6.29 -13.09
N PRO A 189 13.25 7.59 -12.82
CA PRO A 189 13.71 8.68 -13.67
C PRO A 189 15.21 8.56 -13.92
N LEU A 190 15.60 8.65 -15.20
CA LEU A 190 17.00 8.59 -15.68
C LEU A 190 17.72 7.25 -15.49
N GLY A 191 17.13 6.26 -14.81
CA GLY A 191 17.75 4.94 -14.57
C GLY A 191 17.12 3.78 -15.35
N GLY A 192 15.99 4.02 -16.02
CA GLY A 192 15.28 2.99 -16.80
C GLY A 192 14.47 2.04 -15.91
N GLU A 193 14.00 0.95 -16.52
CA GLU A 193 13.27 -0.11 -15.83
C GLU A 193 14.23 -1.03 -15.07
N LEU A 194 13.85 -1.35 -13.82
CA LEU A 194 14.48 -2.36 -13.01
C LEU A 194 13.52 -3.54 -12.80
N THR A 195 13.98 -4.74 -13.12
CA THR A 195 13.23 -5.99 -12.87
C THR A 195 13.55 -6.52 -11.49
N CYS A 196 12.52 -6.93 -10.75
CA CYS A 196 12.63 -7.47 -9.40
C CYS A 196 12.60 -8.99 -9.41
N THR A 197 13.40 -9.61 -8.54
CA THR A 197 13.35 -11.05 -8.27
C THR A 197 13.29 -11.27 -6.78
N THR A 198 12.28 -11.99 -6.32
CA THR A 198 12.05 -12.23 -4.90
C THR A 198 12.63 -13.54 -4.42
N THR A 199 12.99 -13.56 -3.14
CA THR A 199 13.26 -14.77 -2.37
C THR A 199 12.34 -14.76 -1.16
N ARG A 200 11.76 -15.91 -0.85
CA ARG A 200 10.85 -16.10 0.30
C ARG A 200 11.51 -16.92 1.40
N ASN A 201 11.11 -16.68 2.64
CA ASN A 201 11.50 -17.52 3.79
C ASN A 201 10.60 -18.77 3.90
N SER A 202 10.81 -19.59 4.93
CA SER A 202 10.03 -20.80 5.19
C SER A 202 8.54 -20.54 5.49
N ASP A 203 8.21 -19.33 5.93
CA ASP A 203 6.84 -18.91 6.24
C ASP A 203 6.12 -18.34 5.00
N GLY A 204 6.78 -18.32 3.83
CA GLY A 204 6.22 -17.79 2.58
C GLY A 204 6.37 -16.28 2.42
N ASN A 205 6.91 -15.57 3.41
CA ASN A 205 7.10 -14.12 3.36
C ASN A 205 8.32 -13.74 2.50
N ILE A 206 8.26 -12.62 1.79
CA ILE A 206 9.40 -12.10 1.00
C ILE A 206 10.52 -11.71 1.96
N SER A 207 11.65 -12.43 1.93
CA SER A 207 12.82 -12.14 2.77
C SER A 207 13.81 -11.22 2.08
N SER A 208 13.90 -11.29 0.74
CA SER A 208 14.73 -10.38 -0.03
C SER A 208 14.24 -10.18 -1.46
N VAL A 209 14.68 -9.06 -2.05
CA VAL A 209 14.38 -8.68 -3.44
C VAL A 209 15.66 -8.17 -4.09
N ALA A 210 15.99 -8.71 -5.26
CA ALA A 210 17.05 -8.19 -6.11
C ALA A 210 16.44 -7.39 -7.26
N ALA A 211 16.75 -6.10 -7.37
CA ALA A 211 16.33 -5.25 -8.49
C ALA A 211 17.49 -5.04 -9.47
N ARG A 212 17.30 -5.43 -10.73
CA ARG A 212 18.35 -5.43 -11.77
C ARG A 212 17.97 -4.56 -12.95
N SER A 213 18.94 -3.88 -13.52
CA SER A 213 18.79 -3.19 -14.81
C SER A 213 18.69 -4.19 -15.97
N GLY A 214 18.32 -3.69 -17.16
CA GLY A 214 18.16 -4.53 -18.37
C GLY A 214 19.43 -5.26 -18.84
N ASP A 215 20.61 -4.85 -18.40
CA ASP A 215 21.89 -5.54 -18.63
C ASP A 215 22.20 -6.62 -17.58
N GLY A 216 21.33 -6.80 -16.59
CA GLY A 216 21.48 -7.74 -15.48
C GLY A 216 22.26 -7.21 -14.27
N THR A 217 22.77 -5.97 -14.31
CA THR A 217 23.49 -5.38 -13.17
C THR A 217 22.56 -5.27 -11.95
N LEU A 218 23.04 -5.72 -10.78
CA LEU A 218 22.30 -5.59 -9.52
C LEU A 218 22.38 -4.13 -9.06
N ILE A 219 21.24 -3.45 -9.01
CA ILE A 219 21.16 -2.04 -8.60
C ILE A 219 20.78 -1.95 -7.12
N TYR A 220 19.68 -2.59 -6.73
CA TYR A 220 19.18 -2.56 -5.36
C TYR A 220 18.97 -3.96 -4.79
N THR A 221 19.19 -4.07 -3.49
CA THR A 221 18.79 -5.22 -2.69
C THR A 221 17.88 -4.73 -1.58
N TYR A 222 16.70 -5.32 -1.47
CA TYR A 222 15.81 -5.12 -0.33
C TYR A 222 15.92 -6.36 0.55
N THR A 223 16.12 -6.18 1.86
CA THR A 223 16.00 -7.26 2.84
C THR A 223 14.94 -6.91 3.85
N MET A 224 14.09 -7.87 4.18
CA MET A 224 12.89 -7.64 4.99
C MET A 224 12.88 -8.57 6.19
N SER A 225 12.45 -8.03 7.32
CA SER A 225 12.08 -8.83 8.48
C SER A 225 10.65 -8.53 8.89
N TYR A 226 10.06 -9.48 9.60
CA TYR A 226 8.65 -9.48 9.96
C TYR A 226 8.51 -9.76 11.45
N GLU A 227 7.48 -9.18 12.04
CA GLU A 227 6.95 -9.61 13.32
C GLU A 227 5.65 -10.40 13.10
N GLN A 228 5.48 -11.45 13.91
CA GLN A 228 4.22 -12.19 13.96
C GLN A 228 3.24 -11.44 14.87
N ARG A 229 2.00 -11.26 14.40
CA ARG A 229 0.94 -10.63 15.19
C ARG A 229 -0.35 -11.42 15.07
N THR A 230 -1.17 -11.36 16.10
CA THR A 230 -2.52 -11.92 16.09
C THR A 230 -3.47 -10.96 15.37
N ILE A 231 -4.23 -11.48 14.41
CA ILE A 231 -5.32 -10.79 13.72
C ILE A 231 -6.62 -11.36 14.25
N ASN A 232 -7.46 -10.49 14.80
CA ASN A 232 -8.81 -10.82 15.22
C ASN A 232 -9.77 -10.33 14.12
N ASN A 233 -10.50 -11.24 13.49
CA ASN A 233 -11.56 -10.89 12.54
C ASN A 233 -12.79 -10.36 13.28
#